data_AF-A0A822AKV8-F1
#
_entry.id   AF-A0A822AKV8-F1
#
_cell.length_a   1.000
_cell.length_b   1.000
_cell.length_c   1.000
_cell.angle_alpha   90.00
_cell.angle_beta   90.00
_cell.angle_gamma   90.00
#
_symmetry.space_group_name_H-M   'P 1'
#
loop_
_entity.id
_entity.type
_entity.pdbx_description
1 polymer ?
#
loop_
_entity_poly.entity_id
_entity_poly.type
_entity_poly.pdbx_seq_one_letter_code
_entity_poly.pdbx_strand_id
1 'polypeptide(L)'
;ASPVSNKSFINVQWVWNASPNPFSKSQNIEWRRYSDVENIIIEKAFTTGETNAILDGYHIDFKHSVQISNDDIHKQRPVKRMACDKDDRILREERFLPNPVAPDRPFGGRYGFISPFIKEVVKDLNLTKKQLPSKDKTVVPMIVEKAASGIIEEGKHVGKKREAEEIANQLLQKKNADIKEIWKCCAYLYTLESFLYIKSNEIMRLIGSEQH
;
A
#
# COMPACT_ATOMS: atom_id res chain seq x y z
N ALA A 1 -2.72 12.42 -41.20
CA ALA A 1 -2.70 12.27 -39.74
C ALA A 1 -2.27 10.85 -39.42
N SER A 2 -1.09 10.66 -38.85
CA SER A 2 -0.60 9.34 -38.44
C SER A 2 -1.40 8.83 -37.23
N PRO A 3 -1.76 7.55 -37.16
CA PRO A 3 -2.49 7.02 -36.02
C PRO A 3 -1.57 7.04 -34.79
N VAL A 4 -2.02 7.73 -33.75
CA VAL A 4 -1.41 7.70 -32.42
C VAL A 4 -1.50 6.25 -31.94
N SER A 5 -0.34 5.58 -31.81
CA SER A 5 -0.31 4.25 -31.21
C SER A 5 -0.80 4.38 -29.77
N ASN A 6 -2.02 3.92 -29.50
CA ASN A 6 -2.46 3.62 -28.15
C ASN A 6 -1.58 2.47 -27.65
N LYS A 7 -0.43 2.80 -27.04
CA LYS A 7 0.29 1.84 -26.21
C LYS A 7 -0.70 1.43 -25.12
N SER A 8 -1.25 0.22 -25.21
CA SER A 8 -1.92 -0.37 -24.06
C SER A 8 -0.85 -0.43 -22.97
N PHE A 9 -1.09 0.25 -21.86
CA PHE A 9 -0.28 0.07 -20.67
C PHE A 9 -0.55 -1.36 -20.21
N ILE A 10 0.34 -2.28 -20.58
CA ILE A 10 0.32 -3.64 -20.06
C ILE A 10 0.51 -3.52 -18.56
N ASN A 11 -0.52 -3.83 -17.79
CA ASN A 11 -0.38 -3.92 -16.34
C ASN A 11 0.36 -5.21 -16.05
N VAL A 12 1.44 -5.14 -15.29
CA VAL A 12 2.22 -6.33 -14.93
C VAL A 12 1.79 -6.80 -13.56
N GLN A 13 1.49 -8.08 -13.46
CA GLN A 13 1.12 -8.74 -12.22
C GLN A 13 2.03 -9.94 -11.97
N TRP A 14 2.68 -9.93 -10.82
CA TRP A 14 3.35 -11.10 -10.27
C TRP A 14 2.35 -11.96 -9.53
N VAL A 15 2.47 -13.27 -9.75
CA VAL A 15 1.63 -14.29 -9.11
C VAL A 15 2.48 -15.43 -8.59
N TRP A 16 1.96 -16.13 -7.59
CA TRP A 16 2.58 -17.29 -6.95
C TRP A 16 1.63 -18.48 -6.90
N ASN A 17 2.20 -19.69 -6.92
CA ASN A 17 1.42 -20.92 -6.85
C ASN A 17 0.98 -21.20 -5.41
N ALA A 18 -0.32 -21.03 -5.16
CA ALA A 18 -0.98 -21.21 -3.87
C ALA A 18 -1.44 -22.64 -3.59
N SER A 19 -1.29 -23.57 -4.54
CA SER A 19 -1.65 -24.97 -4.34
C SER A 19 -0.92 -25.57 -3.11
N PRO A 20 -1.54 -26.51 -2.37
CA PRO A 20 -0.91 -27.15 -1.21
C PRO A 20 0.39 -27.89 -1.57
N ASN A 21 0.44 -28.51 -2.75
CA ASN A 21 1.66 -29.07 -3.33
C ASN A 21 2.06 -28.29 -4.60
N PRO A 22 2.85 -27.21 -4.46
CA PRO A 22 3.10 -26.24 -5.53
C PRO A 22 3.99 -26.77 -6.67
N PHE A 23 4.60 -27.95 -6.51
CA PHE A 23 5.46 -28.60 -7.52
C PHE A 23 4.81 -29.85 -8.13
N SER A 24 3.59 -30.20 -7.72
CA SER A 24 2.86 -31.31 -8.33
C SER A 24 2.40 -30.96 -9.74
N LYS A 25 2.60 -31.90 -10.68
CA LYS A 25 2.12 -31.77 -12.07
C LYS A 25 0.68 -32.23 -12.27
N SER A 26 0.06 -32.85 -11.26
CA SER A 26 -1.24 -33.52 -11.37
C SER A 26 -2.43 -32.73 -10.80
N GLN A 27 -2.17 -31.57 -10.18
CA GLN A 27 -3.21 -30.74 -9.57
C GLN A 27 -3.48 -29.48 -10.38
N ASN A 28 -4.72 -29.01 -10.30
CA ASN A 28 -5.06 -27.67 -10.80
C ASN A 28 -4.22 -26.63 -10.04
N ILE A 29 -3.45 -25.86 -10.80
CA ILE A 29 -2.55 -24.86 -10.24
C ILE A 29 -3.37 -23.62 -9.87
N GLU A 30 -3.39 -23.28 -8.60
CA GLU A 30 -4.03 -22.07 -8.10
C GLU A 30 -2.99 -20.94 -8.09
N TRP A 31 -3.11 -19.99 -9.00
CA TRP A 31 -2.25 -18.80 -9.00
C TRP A 31 -2.90 -17.69 -8.20
N ARG A 32 -2.19 -17.16 -7.20
CA ARG A 32 -2.60 -15.99 -6.42
C ARG A 32 -1.72 -14.80 -6.73
N ARG A 33 -2.30 -13.61 -6.68
CA ARG A 33 -1.58 -12.36 -6.87
C ARG A 33 -0.82 -11.99 -5.60
N TYR A 34 0.30 -11.31 -5.78
CA TYR A 34 0.90 -10.52 -4.72
C TYR A 34 0.08 -9.26 -4.45
N SER A 35 0.18 -8.71 -3.25
CA SER A 35 -0.44 -7.42 -2.93
C SER A 35 0.11 -6.34 -3.86
N ASP A 36 -0.58 -5.20 -3.99
CA ASP A 36 -0.09 -4.14 -4.88
C ASP A 36 1.32 -3.67 -4.48
N VAL A 37 1.59 -3.56 -3.18
CA VAL A 37 2.90 -3.08 -2.68
C VAL A 37 3.98 -4.13 -2.92
N GLU A 38 3.70 -5.40 -2.63
CA GLU A 38 4.62 -6.49 -2.95
C GLU A 38 4.89 -6.55 -4.46
N ASN A 39 3.87 -6.41 -5.30
CA ASN A 39 4.00 -6.37 -6.75
C ASN A 39 4.88 -5.20 -7.22
N ILE A 40 4.75 -4.01 -6.61
CA ILE A 40 5.63 -2.86 -6.88
C ILE A 40 7.08 -3.20 -6.53
N ILE A 41 7.32 -3.79 -5.35
CA ILE A 41 8.67 -4.15 -4.91
C ILE A 41 9.29 -5.20 -5.86
N ILE A 42 8.54 -6.24 -6.20
CA ILE A 42 9.01 -7.32 -7.09
C ILE A 42 9.32 -6.76 -8.49
N GLU A 43 8.38 -6.00 -9.08
CA GLU A 43 8.57 -5.47 -10.43
C GLU A 43 9.71 -4.45 -10.49
N LYS A 44 9.89 -3.64 -9.46
CA LYS A 44 11.03 -2.73 -9.33
C LYS A 44 12.34 -3.50 -9.33
N ALA A 45 12.51 -4.49 -8.45
CA ALA A 45 13.73 -5.30 -8.38
C ALA A 45 14.00 -6.05 -9.70
N PHE A 46 12.96 -6.58 -10.34
CA PHE A 46 13.09 -7.26 -11.62
C PHE A 46 13.55 -6.30 -12.74
N THR A 47 12.95 -5.12 -12.84
CA THR A 47 13.25 -4.14 -13.89
C THR A 47 14.58 -3.43 -13.68
N THR A 48 15.09 -3.36 -12.45
CA THR A 48 16.44 -2.88 -12.13
C THR A 48 17.53 -3.94 -12.33
N GLY A 49 17.15 -5.19 -12.67
CA GLY A 49 18.10 -6.26 -12.93
C GLY A 49 18.68 -6.91 -11.67
N GLU A 50 18.01 -6.75 -10.52
CA GLU A 50 18.38 -7.46 -9.29
C GLU A 50 18.14 -8.96 -9.47
N THR A 51 18.91 -9.78 -8.74
CA THR A 51 18.75 -11.25 -8.80
C THR A 51 17.59 -11.75 -7.95
N ASN A 52 17.19 -10.96 -6.95
CA ASN A 52 16.11 -11.28 -6.05
C ASN A 52 15.30 -10.04 -5.67
N ALA A 53 14.07 -10.26 -5.19
CA ALA A 53 13.28 -9.24 -4.51
C ALA A 53 13.06 -9.67 -3.05
N ILE A 54 13.39 -8.80 -2.10
CA ILE A 54 13.26 -9.09 -0.66
C ILE A 54 11.93 -8.53 -0.15
N LEU A 55 11.07 -9.41 0.37
CA LEU A 55 9.78 -9.06 0.98
C LEU A 55 9.79 -9.43 2.47
N ASP A 56 8.72 -9.08 3.20
CA ASP A 56 8.70 -9.24 4.66
C ASP A 56 8.81 -10.71 5.11
N GLY A 57 8.03 -11.63 4.53
CA GLY A 57 8.02 -13.05 4.92
C GLY A 57 8.75 -14.01 3.99
N TYR A 58 9.17 -13.54 2.82
CA TYR A 58 9.80 -14.35 1.78
C TYR A 58 10.64 -13.48 0.86
N HIS A 59 11.40 -14.10 -0.02
CA HIS A 59 12.07 -13.43 -1.12
C HIS A 59 11.83 -14.17 -2.42
N ILE A 60 11.90 -13.45 -3.53
CA ILE A 60 11.76 -13.98 -4.88
C ILE A 60 13.15 -14.20 -5.45
N ASP A 61 13.46 -15.42 -5.87
CA ASP A 61 14.61 -15.72 -6.72
C ASP A 61 14.15 -15.69 -8.18
N PHE A 62 14.59 -14.67 -8.93
CA PHE A 62 14.19 -14.50 -10.31
C PHE A 62 14.85 -15.53 -11.25
N LYS A 63 16.06 -16.00 -10.93
CA LYS A 63 16.78 -16.98 -11.74
C LYS A 63 16.03 -18.31 -11.77
N HIS A 64 15.52 -18.74 -10.63
CA HIS A 64 14.77 -19.99 -10.51
C HIS A 64 13.25 -19.81 -10.59
N SER A 65 12.77 -18.56 -10.60
CA SER A 65 11.34 -18.21 -10.62
C SER A 65 10.58 -18.87 -9.47
N VAL A 66 11.12 -18.74 -8.26
CA VAL A 66 10.52 -19.26 -7.02
C VAL A 66 10.49 -18.18 -5.95
N GLN A 67 9.44 -18.19 -5.13
CA GLN A 67 9.47 -17.55 -3.81
C GLN A 67 9.97 -18.55 -2.77
N ILE A 68 10.76 -18.07 -1.83
CA ILE A 68 11.38 -18.85 -0.76
C ILE A 68 11.05 -18.16 0.56
N SER A 69 10.49 -18.89 1.53
CA SER A 69 10.23 -18.32 2.86
C SER A 69 11.54 -17.88 3.52
N ASN A 70 11.50 -16.71 4.18
CA ASN A 70 12.66 -16.20 4.93
C ASN A 70 12.96 -17.04 6.18
N ASP A 71 11.97 -17.76 6.69
CA ASP A 71 12.09 -18.59 7.90
C ASP A 71 12.45 -20.06 7.58
N ASP A 72 12.17 -20.52 6.36
CA ASP A 72 12.32 -21.92 5.96
C ASP A 72 12.62 -22.05 4.46
N ILE A 73 13.87 -22.37 4.14
CA ILE A 73 14.36 -22.52 2.76
C ILE A 73 13.67 -23.65 1.98
N HIS A 74 13.02 -24.59 2.66
CA HIS A 74 12.31 -25.69 2.02
C HIS A 74 10.87 -25.32 1.67
N LYS A 75 10.34 -24.24 2.25
CA LYS A 75 9.03 -23.68 1.87
C LYS A 75 9.18 -22.78 0.66
N GLN A 76 9.13 -23.42 -0.51
CA GLN A 76 9.24 -22.75 -1.80
C GLN A 76 7.94 -22.87 -2.60
N ARG A 77 7.67 -21.87 -3.42
CA ARG A 77 6.53 -21.90 -4.36
C ARG A 77 6.95 -21.26 -5.68
N PRO A 78 6.59 -21.82 -6.85
CA PRO A 78 6.81 -21.17 -8.13
C PRO A 78 6.13 -19.80 -8.21
N VAL A 79 6.77 -18.89 -8.92
CA VAL A 79 6.22 -17.57 -9.26
C VAL A 79 6.29 -17.32 -10.76
N LYS A 80 5.46 -16.42 -11.25
CA LYS A 80 5.56 -15.94 -12.63
C LYS A 80 5.08 -14.51 -12.74
N ARG A 81 5.62 -13.84 -13.76
CA ARG A 81 5.23 -12.51 -14.21
C ARG A 81 4.18 -12.64 -15.31
N MET A 82 3.03 -12.02 -15.15
CA MET A 82 1.94 -12.02 -16.13
C MET A 82 1.67 -10.62 -16.66
N ALA A 83 1.37 -10.53 -17.96
CA ALA A 83 0.75 -9.36 -18.56
C ALA A 83 -0.76 -9.47 -18.34
N CYS A 84 -1.36 -8.46 -17.72
CA CYS A 84 -2.79 -8.36 -17.48
C CYS A 84 -3.40 -7.29 -18.36
N ASP A 85 -4.59 -7.59 -18.88
CA ASP A 85 -5.41 -6.61 -19.58
C ASP A 85 -6.09 -5.65 -18.56
N LYS A 86 -6.59 -4.52 -19.05
CA LYS A 86 -7.24 -3.53 -18.19
C LYS A 86 -8.48 -4.07 -17.49
N ASP A 87 -9.13 -5.06 -18.09
CA ASP A 87 -10.36 -5.68 -17.59
C ASP A 87 -10.10 -6.75 -16.51
N ASP A 88 -8.85 -7.18 -16.33
CA ASP A 88 -8.43 -8.12 -15.28
C ASP A 88 -8.34 -7.48 -13.88
N ARG A 89 -8.75 -6.21 -13.74
CA ARG A 89 -8.76 -5.50 -12.45
C ARG A 89 -9.89 -6.02 -11.57
N ILE A 90 -9.56 -7.02 -10.76
CA ILE A 90 -10.44 -7.52 -9.70
C ILE A 90 -10.71 -6.42 -8.67
N LEU A 91 -11.99 -6.18 -8.38
CA LEU A 91 -12.43 -5.27 -7.33
C LEU A 91 -12.06 -5.84 -5.96
N ARG A 92 -11.58 -4.97 -5.06
CA ARG A 92 -11.25 -5.34 -3.68
C ARG A 92 -12.49 -5.27 -2.80
N GLU A 93 -13.24 -6.37 -2.75
CA GLU A 93 -14.49 -6.49 -2.02
C GLU A 93 -14.31 -6.17 -0.53
N GLU A 94 -13.16 -6.53 0.06
CA GLU A 94 -12.82 -6.26 1.46
C GLU A 94 -12.77 -4.77 1.80
N ARG A 95 -12.59 -3.89 0.80
CA ARG A 95 -12.66 -2.43 1.02
C ARG A 95 -14.07 -1.94 1.31
N PHE A 96 -15.07 -2.67 0.84
CA PHE A 96 -16.47 -2.39 1.08
C PHE A 96 -16.99 -3.08 2.35
N LEU A 97 -16.17 -3.93 2.98
CA LEU A 97 -16.53 -4.56 4.24
C LEU A 97 -16.28 -3.58 5.40
N PRO A 98 -17.29 -3.33 6.25
CA PRO A 98 -17.14 -2.43 7.35
C PRO A 98 -16.42 -3.16 8.51
N ASN A 99 -15.09 -3.01 8.62
CA ASN A 99 -14.34 -3.44 9.81
C ASN A 99 -13.37 -2.35 10.32
N PRO A 100 -13.44 -1.92 11.60
CA PRO A 100 -14.51 -2.16 12.57
C PRO A 100 -15.79 -1.40 12.19
N VAL A 101 -16.96 -1.93 12.60
CA VAL A 101 -18.21 -1.17 12.67
C VAL A 101 -18.22 -0.46 14.03
N ALA A 102 -18.13 0.86 14.06
CA ALA A 102 -18.54 1.63 15.23
C ALA A 102 -20.05 1.89 15.07
N PRO A 103 -20.94 1.13 15.74
CA PRO A 103 -22.39 1.24 15.51
C PRO A 103 -22.94 2.63 15.90
N ASP A 104 -22.23 3.36 16.76
CA ASP A 104 -22.50 4.74 17.15
C ASP A 104 -22.09 5.77 16.07
N ARG A 105 -21.23 5.39 15.11
CA ARG A 105 -20.69 6.30 14.07
C ARG A 105 -20.51 5.61 12.71
N PRO A 106 -21.57 5.50 11.90
CA PRO A 106 -21.41 5.16 10.49
C PRO A 106 -20.56 6.24 9.79
N PHE A 107 -19.58 5.81 9.00
CA PHE A 107 -18.68 6.70 8.28
C PHE A 107 -19.50 7.54 7.28
N GLY A 108 -19.68 8.83 7.58
CA GLY A 108 -20.37 9.77 6.71
C GLY A 108 -21.47 10.57 7.40
N GLY A 109 -21.25 11.88 7.58
CA GLY A 109 -22.33 12.86 7.72
C GLY A 109 -22.57 13.48 9.09
N ARG A 110 -21.96 13.00 10.18
CA ARG A 110 -22.13 13.61 11.53
C ARG A 110 -20.95 14.44 12.03
N TYR A 111 -19.83 14.45 11.30
CA TYR A 111 -18.75 15.35 11.62
C TYR A 111 -19.13 16.76 11.14
N GLY A 112 -18.99 17.78 11.99
CA GLY A 112 -19.13 19.18 11.58
C GLY A 112 -18.10 19.57 10.50
N PHE A 113 -17.84 20.87 10.33
CA PHE A 113 -16.95 21.38 9.26
C PHE A 113 -15.52 20.77 9.24
N ILE A 114 -15.04 20.17 10.35
CA ILE A 114 -13.72 19.53 10.45
C ILE A 114 -13.83 18.18 11.16
N SER A 115 -13.28 17.13 10.54
CA SER A 115 -13.20 15.78 11.11
C SER A 115 -12.41 15.77 12.44
N PRO A 116 -12.87 15.04 13.48
CA PRO A 116 -12.11 14.84 14.72
C PRO A 116 -10.69 14.33 14.50
N PHE A 117 -10.51 13.44 13.52
CA PHE A 117 -9.19 12.95 13.10
C PHE A 117 -8.22 14.09 12.76
N ILE A 118 -8.68 15.07 11.98
CA ILE A 118 -7.84 16.22 11.60
C ILE A 118 -7.48 17.06 12.83
N LYS A 119 -8.39 17.19 13.81
CA LYS A 119 -8.12 17.94 15.04
C LYS A 119 -7.04 17.26 15.88
N GLU A 120 -7.13 15.94 16.07
CA GLU A 120 -6.11 15.19 16.82
C GLU A 120 -4.75 15.20 16.11
N VAL A 121 -4.72 15.07 14.78
CA VAL A 121 -3.47 15.20 14.01
C VAL A 121 -2.85 16.60 14.18
N VAL A 122 -3.64 17.67 14.12
CA VAL A 122 -3.14 19.04 14.35
C VAL A 122 -2.53 19.19 15.75
N LYS A 123 -3.16 18.56 16.76
CA LYS A 123 -2.69 18.57 18.15
C LYS A 123 -1.40 17.75 18.30
N ASP A 124 -1.34 16.54 17.77
CA ASP A 124 -0.15 15.67 17.80
C ASP A 124 1.06 16.32 17.12
N LEU A 125 0.81 16.97 15.98
CA LEU A 125 1.82 17.72 15.24
C LEU A 125 2.16 19.09 15.86
N ASN A 126 1.49 19.48 16.97
CA ASN A 126 1.64 20.77 17.63
C ASN A 126 1.50 21.97 16.69
N LEU A 127 0.57 21.89 15.72
CA LEU A 127 0.37 22.93 14.72
C LEU A 127 -0.60 24.01 15.22
N THR A 128 -0.22 25.28 15.05
CA THR A 128 -1.15 26.40 15.25
C THR A 128 -2.04 26.61 14.03
N LYS A 129 -3.15 27.35 14.21
CA LYS A 129 -4.06 27.73 13.10
C LYS A 129 -3.37 28.47 11.94
N LYS A 130 -2.21 29.09 12.16
CA LYS A 130 -1.42 29.80 11.13
C LYS A 130 -0.48 28.84 10.37
N GLN A 131 -0.09 27.73 11.00
CA GLN A 131 0.80 26.69 10.46
C GLN A 131 0.01 25.53 9.84
N LEU A 132 -1.27 25.73 9.51
CA LEU A 132 -2.01 24.71 8.77
C LEU A 132 -1.52 24.69 7.31
N PRO A 133 -1.46 23.52 6.64
CA PRO A 133 -1.02 23.40 5.24
C PRO A 133 -1.74 24.32 4.25
N SER A 134 -2.98 24.71 4.57
CA SER A 134 -3.77 25.63 3.76
C SER A 134 -3.33 27.10 3.86
N LYS A 135 -2.54 27.46 4.87
CA LYS A 135 -2.09 28.83 5.15
C LYS A 135 -0.57 28.99 5.07
N ASP A 136 0.15 27.97 5.48
CA ASP A 136 1.60 27.90 5.41
C ASP A 136 1.97 26.64 4.64
N LYS A 137 2.65 26.79 3.50
CA LYS A 137 3.10 25.64 2.70
C LYS A 137 4.45 25.11 3.18
N THR A 138 5.20 25.87 3.97
CA THR A 138 6.56 25.52 4.42
C THR A 138 6.57 24.39 5.44
N VAL A 139 5.45 24.18 6.12
CA VAL A 139 5.18 23.08 7.06
C VAL A 139 4.91 21.75 6.34
N VAL A 140 4.52 21.76 5.07
CA VAL A 140 4.11 20.55 4.34
C VAL A 140 5.22 19.48 4.30
N PRO A 141 6.49 19.81 3.98
CA PRO A 141 7.58 18.83 4.03
C PRO A 141 7.71 18.11 5.38
N MET A 142 7.59 18.85 6.49
CA MET A 142 7.68 18.27 7.84
C MET A 142 6.53 17.29 8.10
N ILE A 143 5.31 17.62 7.67
CA ILE A 143 4.15 16.70 7.80
C ILE A 143 4.39 15.43 6.98
N VAL A 144 4.90 15.56 5.76
CA VAL A 144 5.22 14.42 4.90
C VAL A 144 6.27 13.52 5.56
N GLU A 145 7.31 14.09 6.15
CA GLU A 145 8.36 13.33 6.87
C GLU A 145 7.82 12.60 8.10
N LYS A 146 6.99 13.27 8.90
CA LYS A 146 6.34 12.63 10.05
C LYS A 146 5.37 11.53 9.63
N ALA A 147 4.60 11.74 8.57
CA ALA A 147 3.70 10.73 8.02
C ALA A 147 4.49 9.51 7.51
N ALA A 148 5.56 9.73 6.74
CA ALA A 148 6.44 8.65 6.28
C ALA A 148 7.06 7.87 7.44
N SER A 149 7.51 8.56 8.49
CA SER A 149 8.04 7.93 9.70
C SER A 149 6.98 7.09 10.42
N GLY A 150 5.77 7.62 10.59
CA GLY A 150 4.66 6.91 11.20
C GLY A 150 4.25 5.66 10.42
N ILE A 151 4.26 5.72 9.08
CA ILE A 151 4.01 4.57 8.21
C ILE A 151 5.04 3.46 8.47
N ILE A 152 6.33 3.82 8.56
CA ILE A 152 7.41 2.86 8.82
C ILE A 152 7.26 2.22 10.21
N GLU A 153 6.98 3.01 11.25
CA GLU A 153 6.81 2.49 12.61
C GLU A 153 5.62 1.54 12.73
N GLU A 154 4.46 1.92 12.16
CA GLU A 154 3.29 1.03 12.14
C GLU A 154 3.57 -0.24 11.33
N GLY A 155 4.27 -0.12 10.19
CA GLY A 155 4.72 -1.24 9.39
C GLY A 155 5.56 -2.24 10.18
N LYS A 156 6.51 -1.75 11.00
CA LYS A 156 7.28 -2.62 11.90
C LYS A 156 6.39 -3.31 12.91
N HIS A 157 5.43 -2.59 13.48
CA HIS A 157 4.51 -3.13 14.50
C HIS A 157 3.68 -4.30 13.96
N VAL A 158 3.22 -4.23 12.70
CA VAL A 158 2.41 -5.27 12.06
C VAL A 158 3.21 -6.29 11.24
N GLY A 159 4.54 -6.26 11.30
CA GLY A 159 5.41 -7.18 10.55
C GLY A 159 5.43 -6.94 9.03
N LYS A 160 5.14 -5.72 8.59
CA LYS A 160 5.12 -5.25 7.20
C LYS A 160 6.14 -4.14 6.93
N LYS A 161 7.36 -4.32 7.45
CA LYS A 161 8.42 -3.31 7.40
C LYS A 161 8.81 -2.95 5.96
N ARG A 162 8.98 -3.94 5.08
CA ARG A 162 9.38 -3.73 3.68
C ARG A 162 8.31 -3.01 2.88
N GLU A 163 7.05 -3.42 3.04
CA GLU A 163 5.92 -2.69 2.45
C GLU A 163 5.90 -1.23 2.93
N ALA A 164 6.10 -1.01 4.23
CA ALA A 164 6.08 0.32 4.82
C ALA A 164 7.22 1.21 4.33
N GLU A 165 8.43 0.67 4.19
CA GLU A 165 9.58 1.36 3.61
C GLU A 165 9.28 1.81 2.17
N GLU A 166 8.69 0.95 1.33
CA GLU A 166 8.36 1.31 -0.05
C GLU A 166 7.26 2.39 -0.12
N ILE A 167 6.19 2.26 0.69
CA ILE A 167 5.12 3.26 0.77
C ILE A 167 5.67 4.62 1.25
N ALA A 168 6.48 4.62 2.32
CA ALA A 168 7.08 5.82 2.87
C ALA A 168 8.03 6.49 1.87
N ASN A 169 8.83 5.69 1.13
CA ASN A 169 9.70 6.20 0.08
C ASN A 169 8.92 6.90 -1.04
N GLN A 170 7.81 6.32 -1.50
CA GLN A 170 6.95 6.96 -2.52
C GLN A 170 6.40 8.31 -2.03
N LEU A 171 6.00 8.40 -0.76
CA LEU A 171 5.53 9.63 -0.16
C LEU A 171 6.65 10.68 -0.03
N LEU A 172 7.83 10.28 0.45
CA LEU A 172 9.00 11.15 0.60
C LEU A 172 9.51 11.72 -0.73
N GLN A 173 9.41 10.96 -1.82
CA GLN A 173 9.74 11.45 -3.17
C GLN A 173 8.86 12.64 -3.59
N LYS A 174 7.68 12.82 -2.98
CA LYS A 174 6.77 13.94 -3.24
C LYS A 174 6.86 15.06 -2.21
N LYS A 175 7.76 14.96 -1.22
CA LYS A 175 7.88 15.90 -0.10
C LYS A 175 7.94 17.37 -0.51
N ASN A 176 8.72 17.68 -1.55
CA ASN A 176 8.93 19.04 -2.04
C ASN A 176 8.04 19.39 -3.25
N ALA A 177 7.09 18.52 -3.60
CA ALA A 177 6.15 18.77 -4.69
C ALA A 177 5.01 19.70 -4.23
N ASP A 178 4.20 20.17 -5.19
CA ASP A 178 2.98 20.91 -4.86
C ASP A 178 1.99 20.02 -4.08
N ILE A 179 1.17 20.66 -3.23
CA ILE A 179 0.19 19.99 -2.37
C ILE A 179 -0.76 19.09 -3.18
N LYS A 180 -1.08 19.45 -4.42
CA LYS A 180 -1.91 18.64 -5.31
C LYS A 180 -1.26 17.31 -5.67
N GLU A 181 0.06 17.29 -5.89
CA GLU A 181 0.80 16.06 -6.20
C GLU A 181 0.97 15.18 -4.96
N ILE A 182 1.15 15.79 -3.79
CA ILE A 182 1.15 15.08 -2.52
C ILE A 182 -0.22 14.43 -2.27
N TRP A 183 -1.32 15.14 -2.51
CA TRP A 183 -2.67 14.57 -2.38
C TRP A 183 -2.93 13.42 -3.33
N LYS A 184 -2.52 13.54 -4.59
CA LYS A 184 -2.60 12.42 -5.56
C LYS A 184 -1.81 11.22 -5.07
N CYS A 185 -0.61 11.43 -4.52
CA CYS A 185 0.21 10.37 -3.95
C CYS A 185 -0.50 9.73 -2.74
N CYS A 186 -0.98 10.50 -1.77
CA CYS A 186 -1.70 9.97 -0.62
C CYS A 186 -2.96 9.19 -1.04
N ALA A 187 -3.73 9.71 -1.99
CA ALA A 187 -4.89 9.03 -2.54
C ALA A 187 -4.50 7.70 -3.20
N TYR A 188 -3.43 7.70 -4.01
CA TYR A 188 -2.89 6.49 -4.62
C TYR A 188 -2.45 5.46 -3.56
N LEU A 189 -1.65 5.87 -2.57
CA LEU A 189 -1.20 4.98 -1.49
C LEU A 189 -2.38 4.40 -0.70
N TYR A 190 -3.42 5.20 -0.44
CA TYR A 190 -4.66 4.73 0.17
C TYR A 190 -5.44 3.75 -0.73
N THR A 191 -5.21 3.77 -2.05
CA THR A 191 -5.77 2.79 -2.98
C THR A 191 -4.98 1.50 -3.08
N LEU A 192 -3.78 1.38 -2.49
CA LEU A 192 -2.99 0.14 -2.53
C LEU A 192 -3.53 -0.93 -1.58
N GLU A 193 -3.46 -2.19 -1.98
CA GLU A 193 -3.67 -3.33 -1.09
C GLU A 193 -2.48 -3.38 -0.16
N SER A 194 -2.64 -2.80 1.03
CA SER A 194 -1.57 -2.57 1.98
C SER A 194 -2.12 -2.49 3.39
N PHE A 195 -1.26 -2.73 4.38
CA PHE A 195 -1.58 -2.51 5.79
C PHE A 195 -2.04 -1.07 6.07
N LEU A 196 -1.51 -0.08 5.33
CA LEU A 196 -1.81 1.34 5.55
C LEU A 196 -3.29 1.65 5.34
N TYR A 197 -3.90 1.08 4.30
CA TYR A 197 -5.33 1.24 4.05
C TYR A 197 -6.16 0.70 5.23
N ILE A 198 -5.82 -0.51 5.70
CA ILE A 198 -6.54 -1.17 6.80
C ILE A 198 -6.42 -0.32 8.06
N LYS A 199 -5.19 0.05 8.45
CA LYS A 199 -4.93 0.84 9.65
C LYS A 199 -5.56 2.23 9.60
N SER A 200 -5.49 2.90 8.46
CA SER A 200 -6.12 4.22 8.30
C SER A 200 -7.63 4.14 8.49
N ASN A 201 -8.29 3.11 7.93
CA ASN A 201 -9.72 2.91 8.13
C ASN A 201 -10.07 2.55 9.57
N GLU A 202 -9.29 1.68 10.22
CA GLU A 202 -9.47 1.34 11.63
C GLU A 202 -9.41 2.60 12.50
N ILE A 203 -8.34 3.38 12.37
CA ILE A 203 -8.10 4.58 13.18
C ILE A 203 -9.13 5.66 12.92
N MET A 204 -9.46 5.95 11.65
CA MET A 204 -10.45 6.99 11.32
C MET A 204 -11.86 6.65 11.82
N ARG A 205 -12.15 5.37 12.10
CA ARG A 205 -13.43 4.94 12.69
C ARG A 205 -13.42 4.97 14.22
N LEU A 206 -12.25 4.81 14.83
CA LEU A 206 -12.08 4.85 16.29
C LEU A 206 -11.97 6.27 16.84
N ILE A 207 -11.28 7.18 16.14
CA ILE A 207 -10.98 8.51 16.68
C ILE A 207 -12.26 9.33 16.89
N GLY A 208 -12.47 9.70 18.15
CA GLY A 208 -13.56 10.52 18.63
C GLY A 208 -14.73 9.75 19.24
N SER A 209 -14.71 8.41 19.32
CA SER A 209 -15.67 7.66 20.14
C SER A 209 -15.49 8.03 21.63
N GLU A 210 -16.56 7.99 22.44
CA GLU A 210 -16.48 8.39 23.86
C GLU A 210 -15.59 7.45 24.72
N GLN A 211 -15.11 6.35 24.14
CA GLN A 211 -14.28 5.34 24.81
C GLN A 211 -12.77 5.48 24.52
N HIS A 212 -12.35 6.46 23.71
CA HIS A 212 -10.94 6.72 23.36
C HIS A 212 -10.56 8.20 23.39
#